data_AF-A0A3S9EFN3-F1
#
_entry.id   AF-A0A3S9EFN3-F1
#
_cell.length_a   1.000
_cell.length_b   1.000
_cell.length_c   1.000
_cell.angle_alpha   90.00
_cell.angle_beta   90.00
_cell.angle_gamma   90.00
#
_symmetry.space_group_name_H-M   'P 1'
#
loop_
_entity.id
_entity.type
_entity.pdbx_description
1 polymer ?
#
loop_
_entity_poly.entity_id
_entity_poly.type
_entity_poly.pdbx_seq_one_letter_code
_entity_poly.pdbx_strand_id
1 'polypeptide(L)'
;MEIRDGDWTLIDHELATGRSTWMKEEDGKYLFRVDMPINDILDANNDALVDTIGKKFGEWRRIASVPHHLVHKNGLDDAMTQKDGKWLKRFFNDSDNQKFRTSRGRV
;
A
#
# COMPACT_ATOMS: atom_id res chain seq x y z
N MET A 1 -30.93 -3.72 -0.93
CA MET A 1 -30.72 -2.31 -0.51
C MET A 1 -29.52 -1.82 -1.28
N GLU A 2 -29.66 -0.74 -2.03
CA GLU A 2 -28.57 -0.16 -2.83
C GLU A 2 -27.77 0.81 -1.97
N ILE A 3 -26.44 0.65 -1.92
CA ILE A 3 -25.53 1.53 -1.17
C ILE A 3 -24.86 2.46 -2.18
N ARG A 4 -24.90 3.77 -1.92
CA ARG A 4 -24.35 4.80 -2.79
C ARG A 4 -23.43 5.77 -2.06
N ASP A 5 -22.44 6.27 -2.79
CA ASP A 5 -21.52 7.35 -2.42
C ASP A 5 -21.49 8.39 -3.57
N GLY A 6 -22.39 9.38 -3.50
CA GLY A 6 -22.65 10.27 -4.63
C GLY A 6 -23.18 9.50 -5.84
N ASP A 7 -22.51 9.62 -6.99
CA ASP A 7 -22.84 8.90 -8.22
C ASP A 7 -22.35 7.44 -8.24
N TRP A 8 -21.57 7.03 -7.23
CA TRP A 8 -21.00 5.70 -7.14
C TRP A 8 -21.98 4.74 -6.47
N THR A 9 -22.14 3.54 -7.05
CA THR A 9 -22.93 2.45 -6.51
C THR A 9 -22.00 1.32 -6.07
N LEU A 10 -22.19 0.82 -4.85
CA LEU A 10 -21.41 -0.31 -4.34
C LEU A 10 -21.81 -1.60 -5.06
N ILE A 11 -20.84 -2.26 -5.69
CA ILE A 11 -21.05 -3.51 -6.44
C ILE A 11 -20.55 -4.73 -5.67
N ASP A 12 -19.45 -4.60 -4.95
CA ASP A 12 -18.84 -5.67 -4.16
C ASP A 12 -18.27 -5.12 -2.86
N HIS A 13 -18.42 -5.87 -1.77
CA HIS A 13 -17.78 -5.56 -0.50
C HIS A 13 -17.31 -6.84 0.20
N GLU A 14 -16.00 -6.92 0.41
CA GLU A 14 -15.37 -8.03 1.11
C GLU A 14 -15.11 -7.67 2.57
N LEU A 15 -15.93 -8.21 3.47
CA LEU A 15 -15.89 -7.92 4.92
C LEU A 15 -14.55 -8.28 5.57
N ALA A 16 -13.86 -9.32 5.08
CA ALA A 16 -12.61 -9.80 5.67
C ALA A 16 -11.46 -8.81 5.49
N THR A 17 -11.44 -8.08 4.37
CA THR A 17 -10.37 -7.13 4.03
C THR A 17 -10.82 -5.68 4.07
N GLY A 18 -12.14 -5.44 4.20
CA GLY A 18 -12.74 -4.12 4.07
C GLY A 18 -12.73 -3.58 2.63
N ARG A 19 -12.30 -4.38 1.64
CA ARG A 19 -12.26 -3.96 0.23
C ARG A 19 -13.67 -3.67 -0.27
N SER A 20 -13.82 -2.56 -0.97
CA SER A 20 -15.10 -2.16 -1.60
C SER A 20 -14.87 -1.80 -3.06
N THR A 21 -15.68 -2.34 -3.95
CA THR A 21 -15.68 -2.02 -5.38
C THR A 21 -16.93 -1.23 -5.71
N TRP A 22 -16.72 -0.04 -6.26
CA TRP A 22 -17.76 0.89 -6.65
C TRP A 22 -17.81 1.04 -8.16
N MET A 23 -18.99 1.27 -8.68
CA MET A 23 -19.22 1.53 -10.10
C MET A 23 -19.98 2.84 -10.27
N LYS A 24 -19.55 3.65 -11.24
CA LYS A 24 -20.26 4.83 -11.72
C LYS A 24 -20.47 4.70 -13.22
N GLU A 25 -21.64 5.06 -13.72
CA GLU A 25 -21.85 5.25 -15.15
C GLU A 25 -21.60 6.72 -15.50
N GLU A 26 -20.77 6.98 -16.51
CA GLU A 26 -20.43 8.31 -17.00
C GLU A 26 -20.25 8.26 -18.52
N ASP A 27 -21.04 9.06 -19.26
CA ASP A 27 -21.02 9.13 -20.73
C ASP A 27 -21.11 7.76 -21.45
N GLY A 28 -21.98 6.87 -20.94
CA GLY A 28 -22.18 5.52 -21.48
C GLY A 28 -21.01 4.55 -21.21
N LYS A 29 -20.08 4.91 -20.33
CA LYS A 29 -18.99 4.05 -19.85
C LYS A 29 -19.19 3.73 -18.37
N TYR A 30 -18.73 2.55 -17.96
CA TYR A 30 -18.65 2.18 -16.56
C TYR A 30 -17.25 2.46 -16.02
N LEU A 31 -17.16 3.29 -15.00
CA LEU A 31 -15.96 3.53 -14.21
C LEU A 31 -16.01 2.66 -12.95
N PHE A 32 -14.88 2.03 -12.62
CA PHE A 32 -14.73 1.22 -11.42
C PHE A 32 -13.70 1.84 -10.48
N ARG A 33 -14.07 1.99 -9.20
CA ARG A 33 -13.19 2.44 -8.11
C ARG A 33 -13.08 1.32 -7.09
N VAL A 34 -11.85 0.98 -6.70
CA VAL A 34 -11.59 0.01 -5.63
C VAL A 34 -11.01 0.76 -4.43
N ASP A 35 -11.72 0.71 -3.32
CA ASP A 35 -11.28 1.26 -2.04
C ASP A 35 -10.81 0.10 -1.16
N MET A 36 -9.62 0.24 -0.57
CA MET A 36 -9.05 -0.75 0.34
C MET A 36 -8.47 -0.03 1.56
N PRO A 37 -8.88 -0.41 2.78
CA PRO A 37 -8.28 0.16 3.98
C PRO A 37 -6.82 -0.26 4.09
N ILE A 38 -5.95 0.70 4.39
CA ILE A 38 -4.51 0.46 4.56
C ILE A 38 -3.98 0.82 5.95
N ASN A 39 -4.81 1.42 6.80
CA ASN A 39 -4.38 1.95 8.09
C ASN A 39 -3.75 0.86 8.96
N ASP A 40 -4.38 -0.30 9.08
CA ASP A 40 -3.85 -1.44 9.84
C ASP A 40 -2.46 -1.89 9.35
N ILE A 41 -2.21 -1.82 8.04
CA ILE A 41 -0.90 -2.14 7.45
C ILE A 41 0.12 -1.07 7.84
N LEU A 42 -0.27 0.20 7.77
CA LEU A 42 0.61 1.32 8.12
C LEU A 42 0.93 1.34 9.62
N ASP A 43 -0.04 1.02 10.47
CA ASP A 43 0.12 0.95 11.91
C ASP A 43 1.05 -0.22 12.28
N ALA A 44 0.82 -1.42 11.72
CA ALA A 44 1.72 -2.55 11.90
C ALA A 44 3.15 -2.28 11.38
N ASN A 45 3.29 -1.49 10.33
CA ASN A 45 4.60 -1.06 9.84
C ASN A 45 5.30 -0.14 10.83
N ASN A 46 4.57 0.82 11.39
CA ASN A 46 5.08 1.73 12.39
C ASN A 46 5.50 0.99 13.66
N ASP A 47 4.70 0.04 14.13
CA ASP A 47 5.04 -0.79 15.28
C ASP A 47 6.33 -1.59 15.03
N ALA A 48 6.45 -2.23 13.87
CA ALA A 48 7.67 -2.91 13.48
C ALA A 48 8.88 -1.96 13.40
N LEU A 49 8.68 -0.73 12.92
CA LEU A 49 9.72 0.30 12.86
C LEU A 49 10.18 0.70 14.26
N VAL A 50 9.24 0.94 15.18
CA VAL A 50 9.50 1.26 16.59
C VAL A 50 10.25 0.13 17.28
N ASP A 51 9.89 -1.12 16.99
CA ASP A 51 10.57 -2.30 17.53
C ASP A 51 12.02 -2.42 17.08
N THR A 52 12.43 -1.73 16.00
CA THR A 52 13.84 -1.72 15.58
C THR A 52 14.70 -0.72 16.35
N ILE A 53 14.11 0.17 17.16
CA ILE A 53 14.82 1.23 17.86
C ILE A 53 15.77 0.62 18.91
N GLY A 54 17.04 1.03 18.89
CA GLY A 54 18.06 0.55 19.83
C GLY A 54 18.60 -0.86 19.54
N LYS A 55 18.02 -1.60 18.57
CA LYS A 55 18.51 -2.92 18.19
C LYS A 55 19.53 -2.81 17.04
N LYS A 56 20.72 -3.42 17.20
CA LYS A 56 21.75 -3.47 16.16
C LYS A 56 21.19 -4.00 14.83
N PHE A 57 21.60 -3.39 13.73
CA PHE A 57 21.32 -3.88 12.39
C PHE A 57 22.19 -5.11 12.15
N GLY A 58 21.62 -6.28 11.86
CA GLY A 58 22.46 -7.51 11.82
C GLY A 58 21.76 -8.83 11.52
N GLU A 59 20.44 -8.87 11.45
CA GLU A 59 19.68 -10.06 11.03
C GLU A 59 18.64 -9.64 10.00
N TRP A 60 18.21 -10.57 9.14
CA TRP A 60 17.26 -10.43 8.03
C TRP A 60 15.98 -9.64 8.37
N ARG A 61 16.11 -8.31 8.50
CA ARG A 61 15.01 -7.42 8.85
C ARG A 61 14.24 -7.05 7.61
N ARG A 62 12.92 -7.15 7.71
CA ARG A 62 12.02 -6.59 6.72
C ARG A 62 12.28 -5.09 6.58
N ILE A 63 12.53 -4.64 5.36
CA ILE A 63 12.81 -3.23 5.05
C ILE A 63 11.51 -2.43 5.00
N ALA A 64 10.50 -2.99 4.35
CA ALA A 64 9.19 -2.37 4.17
C ALA A 64 8.10 -3.43 3.98
N SER A 65 6.85 -3.04 4.22
CA SER A 65 5.67 -3.76 3.77
C SER A 65 4.75 -2.77 3.05
N VAL A 66 4.40 -3.07 1.80
CA VAL A 66 3.62 -2.19 0.94
C VAL A 66 2.28 -2.86 0.62
N PRO A 67 1.15 -2.15 0.74
CA PRO A 67 -0.15 -2.68 0.33
C PRO A 67 -0.13 -3.15 -1.12
N HIS A 68 -0.67 -4.34 -1.39
CA HIS A 68 -0.55 -5.02 -2.69
C HIS A 68 -1.02 -4.16 -3.89
N HIS A 69 -2.12 -3.41 -3.73
CA HIS A 69 -2.64 -2.54 -4.78
C HIS A 69 -1.71 -1.37 -5.16
N LEU A 70 -0.83 -0.93 -4.25
CA LEU A 70 0.17 0.10 -4.53
C LEU A 70 1.40 -0.44 -5.23
N VAL A 71 1.65 -1.74 -5.13
CA VAL A 71 2.85 -2.38 -5.72
C VAL A 71 2.84 -2.21 -7.24
N HIS A 72 1.71 -2.53 -7.89
CA HIS A 72 1.56 -2.44 -9.34
C HIS A 72 1.35 -1.02 -9.85
N LYS A 73 0.74 -0.13 -9.04
CA LYS A 73 0.44 1.23 -9.47
C LYS A 73 1.68 2.12 -9.59
N ASN A 74 2.70 1.84 -8.77
CA ASN A 74 3.84 2.74 -8.59
C ASN A 74 5.14 2.23 -9.25
N GLY A 75 5.10 1.13 -10.02
CA GLY A 75 6.28 0.51 -10.64
C GLY A 75 7.22 -0.20 -9.64
N LEU A 76 6.72 -0.49 -8.43
CA LEU A 76 7.49 -1.19 -7.40
C LEU A 76 7.69 -2.67 -7.78
N ASP A 77 6.69 -3.30 -8.40
CA ASP A 77 6.79 -4.66 -8.96
C ASP A 77 7.90 -4.77 -10.01
N ASP A 78 7.96 -3.83 -10.94
CA ASP A 78 8.97 -3.79 -11.99
C ASP A 78 10.37 -3.62 -11.38
N ALA A 79 10.54 -2.67 -10.46
CA ALA A 79 11.81 -2.42 -9.80
C ALA A 79 12.28 -3.63 -8.97
N MET A 80 11.35 -4.33 -8.29
CA MET A 80 11.66 -5.56 -7.55
C MET A 80 12.07 -6.69 -8.49
N THR A 81 11.36 -6.87 -9.61
CA THR A 81 11.64 -7.90 -10.62
C THR A 81 13.00 -7.70 -11.28
N GLN A 82 13.31 -6.46 -11.63
CA GLN A 82 14.59 -6.07 -12.25
C GLN A 82 15.74 -5.98 -11.25
N LYS A 83 15.46 -6.10 -9.95
CA LYS A 83 16.43 -5.88 -8.86
C LYS A 83 17.08 -4.50 -8.94
N ASP A 84 16.33 -3.47 -9.35
CA ASP A 84 16.82 -2.08 -9.42
C ASP A 84 16.94 -1.49 -8.01
N GLY A 85 18.06 -1.79 -7.37
CA GLY A 85 18.37 -1.29 -6.03
C GLY A 85 18.40 0.24 -5.97
N LYS A 86 18.76 0.95 -7.03
CA LYS A 86 18.82 2.42 -7.02
C LYS A 86 17.41 3.01 -6.95
N TRP A 87 16.49 2.48 -7.74
CA TRP A 87 15.09 2.88 -7.70
C TRP A 87 14.46 2.59 -6.34
N LEU A 88 14.66 1.37 -5.81
CA LEU A 88 14.11 0.95 -4.52
C LEU A 88 14.61 1.84 -3.37
N LYS A 89 15.91 2.16 -3.36
CA LYS A 89 16.49 3.09 -2.38
C LYS A 89 15.87 4.47 -2.45
N ARG A 90 15.69 5.01 -3.66
CA ARG A 90 15.04 6.31 -3.83
C ARG A 90 13.59 6.27 -3.34
N PHE A 91 12.84 5.26 -3.77
CA PHE A 91 11.43 5.11 -3.43
C PHE A 91 11.21 5.01 -1.91
N PHE A 92 11.89 4.11 -1.21
CA PHE A 92 11.67 3.91 0.22
C PHE A 92 12.25 5.02 1.11
N ASN A 93 13.26 5.76 0.64
CA ASN A 93 13.81 6.88 1.42
C ASN A 93 13.04 8.20 1.21
N ASP A 94 12.12 8.25 0.23
CA ASP A 94 11.22 9.38 -0.02
C ASP A 94 10.23 9.57 1.15
N SER A 95 10.01 10.82 1.57
CA SER A 95 9.11 11.15 2.69
C SER A 95 7.69 10.62 2.49
N ASP A 96 7.22 10.59 1.25
CA ASP A 96 5.85 10.18 0.94
C ASP A 96 5.65 8.67 1.12
N ASN A 97 6.74 7.90 1.00
CA ASN A 97 6.73 6.44 1.08
C ASN A 97 7.33 5.90 2.39
N GLN A 98 7.84 6.77 3.27
CA GLN A 98 8.47 6.36 4.52
C GLN A 98 7.52 5.57 5.44
N LYS A 99 6.20 5.78 5.34
CA LYS A 99 5.19 5.02 6.11
C LYS A 99 5.14 3.53 5.75
N PHE A 100 5.67 3.12 4.60
CA PHE A 100 5.77 1.71 4.24
C PHE A 100 6.95 1.00 4.92
N ARG A 101 7.87 1.75 5.51
CA ARG A 101 9.08 1.19 6.11
C ARG A 101 8.80 0.52 7.43
N THR A 102 9.47 -0.60 7.65
CA THR A 102 9.38 -1.41 8.88
C THR A 102 10.70 -1.44 9.65
N SER A 103 11.72 -0.75 9.16
CA SER A 103 13.02 -0.65 9.83
C SER A 103 13.71 0.70 9.60
N ARG A 104 14.45 1.16 10.61
CA ARG A 104 15.25 2.40 10.55
C ARG A 104 16.48 2.26 9.66
N GLY A 105 17.07 3.40 9.31
CA GLY A 105 18.28 3.50 8.47
C GLY A 105 17.98 4.10 7.10
N ARG A 106 18.88 3.96 6.14
CA ARG A 106 18.57 4.15 4.72
C ARG A 106 18.70 2.81 4.02
N VAL A 107 17.78 2.53 3.12
CA VAL A 107 17.92 1.40 2.17
C VAL A 107 19.13 1.65 1.29
#